data_AF-A0A5B7TNU3-F1
#
_entry.id   AF-A0A5B7TNU3-F1
#
_cell.length_a   1.000
_cell.length_b   1.000
_cell.length_c   1.000
_cell.angle_alpha   90.00
_cell.angle_beta   90.00
_cell.angle_gamma   90.00
#
_symmetry.space_group_name_H-M   'P 1'
#
loop_
_entity.id
_entity.type
_entity.pdbx_description
1 polymer ?
#
loop_
_entity_poly.entity_id
_entity_poly.type
_entity_poly.pdbx_seq_one_letter_code
_entity_poly.pdbx_strand_id
1 'polypeptide(L)' 'MRSYLVEATWQALRFDPVMQAYYRSHSGKDVKRILVKVARKLLSRIHAVIRTEIPYEVGVVS' A
#
# COMPACT_ATOMS: atom_id res chain seq x y z
N MET A 1 9.26 13.90 1.40
CA MET A 1 7.95 13.22 1.60
C MET A 1 7.70 12.06 0.62
N ARG A 2 7.95 12.22 -0.70
CA ARG A 2 7.74 11.14 -1.68
C ARG A 2 8.58 9.88 -1.44
N SER A 3 9.83 10.01 -0.97
CA SER A 3 10.73 8.90 -0.62
C SER A 3 10.19 8.05 0.55
N TYR A 4 9.75 8.70 1.62
CA TYR A 4 9.18 8.02 2.80
C TYR A 4 7.96 7.17 2.46
N LEU A 5 7.06 7.64 1.57
CA LEU A 5 5.92 6.85 1.12
C LEU A 5 6.36 5.60 0.33
N VAL A 6 7.44 5.69 -0.44
CA VAL A 6 8.00 4.55 -1.18
C VAL A 6 8.58 3.50 -0.22
N GLU A 7 9.31 3.93 0.80
CA GLU A 7 9.85 3.04 1.84
C GLU A 7 8.73 2.41 2.68
N ALA A 8 7.75 3.20 3.10
CA ALA A 8 6.57 2.70 3.82
C ALA A 8 5.77 1.71 2.97
N THR A 9 5.69 1.91 1.66
CA THR A 9 5.04 0.97 0.74
C THR A 9 5.76 -0.38 0.72
N TRP A 10 7.10 -0.40 0.77
CA TRP A 10 7.85 -1.65 0.89
C TRP A 10 7.60 -2.38 2.20
N GLN A 11 7.40 -1.65 3.30
CA GLN A 11 6.96 -2.27 4.56
C GLN A 11 5.54 -2.83 4.43
N ALA A 12 4.60 -2.04 3.92
CA ALA A 12 3.20 -2.46 3.75
C ALA A 12 3.07 -3.72 2.88
N LEU A 13 3.87 -3.88 1.82
CA LEU A 13 3.86 -5.08 0.97
C LEU A 13 4.30 -6.36 1.67
N ARG A 14 5.05 -6.25 2.78
CA ARG A 14 5.49 -7.39 3.59
C ARG A 14 4.43 -7.83 4.59
N PHE A 15 3.68 -6.88 5.15
CA PHE A 15 2.74 -7.15 6.24
C PHE A 15 1.28 -7.24 5.79
N ASP A 16 0.91 -6.55 4.72
CA ASP A 16 -0.48 -6.48 4.25
C ASP A 16 -0.70 -7.35 3.00
N PRO A 17 -1.44 -8.47 3.13
CA PRO A 17 -1.67 -9.38 2.01
C PRO A 17 -2.59 -8.77 0.94
N VAL A 18 -3.46 -7.80 1.26
CA VAL A 18 -4.28 -7.09 0.26
C VAL A 18 -3.41 -6.18 -0.61
N MET A 19 -2.47 -5.45 0.00
CA MET A 19 -1.50 -4.64 -0.75
C MET A 19 -0.58 -5.53 -1.59
N GLN A 20 -0.14 -6.66 -1.04
CA GLN A 20 0.67 -7.63 -1.75
C GLN A 20 -0.06 -8.26 -2.94
N ALA A 21 -1.34 -8.64 -2.78
CA ALA A 21 -2.16 -9.18 -3.85
C ALA A 21 -2.31 -8.17 -5.01
N TYR A 22 -2.57 -6.90 -4.69
CA TYR A 22 -2.64 -5.85 -5.70
C TYR A 22 -1.30 -5.62 -6.43
N TYR A 23 -0.18 -5.74 -5.73
CA TYR A 23 1.14 -5.70 -6.37
C TYR A 23 1.35 -6.90 -7.31
N ARG A 24 1.01 -8.11 -6.86
CA ARG A 24 1.15 -9.35 -7.64
C ARG A 24 0.24 -9.39 -8.85
N SER A 25 -0.94 -8.77 -8.80
CA SER A 25 -1.86 -8.68 -9.94
C SER A 25 -1.32 -7.87 -11.12
N HIS A 26 -0.17 -7.20 -10.96
CA HIS A 26 0.49 -6.39 -11.98
C HIS A 26 1.80 -7.02 -12.49
N SER A 27 1.93 -8.35 -12.41
CA SER A 27 3.08 -9.09 -12.95
C SER A 27 3.42 -8.67 -14.39
N GLY A 28 4.71 -8.54 -14.69
CA GLY A 28 5.20 -8.18 -16.04
C GLY A 28 5.17 -6.69 -16.38
N LYS A 29 4.71 -5.81 -15.47
CA LYS A 29 4.77 -4.34 -15.64
C LYS A 29 5.95 -3.75 -14.86
N ASP A 30 6.33 -2.51 -15.22
CA ASP A 30 7.41 -1.78 -14.53
C ASP A 30 7.13 -1.63 -13.02
N VAL A 31 8.01 -2.24 -12.22
CA VAL A 31 7.96 -2.29 -10.76
C VAL A 31 7.83 -0.90 -10.15
N LYS A 32 8.56 0.10 -10.67
CA LYS A 32 8.54 1.47 -10.12
C LYS A 32 7.16 2.09 -10.26
N ARG A 33 6.49 1.87 -11.39
CA ARG A 33 5.13 2.37 -11.64
C ARG A 33 4.11 1.66 -10.76
N ILE A 34 4.24 0.36 -10.57
CA ILE A 34 3.33 -0.41 -9.68
C ILE A 34 3.48 0.09 -8.24
N LEU A 35 4.71 0.28 -7.77
CA LEU A 35 4.98 0.75 -6.41
C LEU A 35 4.32 2.10 -6.12
N VAL A 36 4.34 3.05 -7.08
CA VAL A 36 3.62 4.32 -6.95
C VAL A 36 2.09 4.12 -6.87
N LYS A 37 1.54 3.12 -7.57
CA LYS A 37 0.11 2.78 -7.46
C LYS A 37 -0.23 2.21 -6.08
N VAL A 38 0.63 1.35 -5.52
CA VAL A 38 0.45 0.83 -4.16
C VAL A 38 0.57 1.96 -3.13
N ALA A 39 1.56 2.85 -3.29
CA ALA A 39 1.73 4.01 -2.42
C ALA A 39 0.49 4.92 -2.38
N ARG A 40 -0.21 5.10 -3.52
CA ARG A 40 -1.49 5.83 -3.56
C ARG A 40 -2.59 5.15 -2.74
N LYS A 41 -2.68 3.81 -2.80
CA LYS A 41 -3.64 3.05 -1.97
C LYS A 41 -3.30 3.15 -0.49
N LEU A 42 -2.02 3.06 -0.14
CA LEU A 42 -1.54 3.24 1.22
C LEU A 42 -1.85 4.65 1.75
N LEU A 43 -1.58 5.69 0.94
CA LEU A 43 -1.89 7.06 1.29
C LEU A 43 -3.40 7.27 1.52
N SER A 44 -4.25 6.65 0.70
CA SER A 44 -5.71 6.70 0.91
C SER A 44 -6.13 6.08 2.25
N ARG A 45 -5.47 5.00 2.67
CA ARG A 45 -5.72 4.38 3.99
C ARG A 45 -5.21 5.27 5.13
N ILE A 46 -4.03 5.86 5.00
CA ILE A 46 -3.50 6.83 5.98
C ILE A 46 -4.46 8.02 6.12
N HIS A 47 -4.97 8.55 5.01
CA HIS A 47 -5.96 9.63 5.04
C HIS A 47 -7.27 9.20 5.73
N ALA A 48 -7.73 7.97 5.52
CA ALA A 48 -8.88 7.44 6.25
C ALA A 48 -8.63 7.39 7.76
N VAL A 49 -7.47 6.86 8.20
CA VAL A 49 -7.06 6.83 9.62
C VAL A 49 -7.07 8.23 10.22
N ILE A 50 -6.51 9.22 9.51
CA ILE A 50 -6.48 10.61 9.99
C ILE A 50 -7.89 11.20 10.08
N ARG A 51 -8.76 10.89 9.12
CA ARG A 51 -10.12 11.45 9.06
C ARG A 51 -11.07 10.82 10.07
N THR A 52 -11.00 9.51 10.26
CA THR A 52 -11.96 8.75 11.07
C THR A 52 -11.41 8.39 12.44
N GLU A 53 -10.12 8.62 12.68
CA GLU A 53 -9.38 8.22 13.89
C GLU A 53 -9.42 6.70 14.16
N ILE A 54 -9.86 5.92 13.17
CA ILE A 54 -9.89 4.46 13.23
C ILE A 54 -8.48 3.96 12.87
N PRO A 55 -7.86 3.11 13.70
CA PRO A 55 -6.51 2.60 13.44
C PRO A 55 -6.39 1.86 12.11
N TYR A 56 -5.18 1.80 11.57
CA TYR A 56 -4.90 0.98 10.39
C TYR A 56 -5.08 -0.49 10.71
N GLU A 57 -5.98 -1.16 9.99
CA GLU A 57 -6.17 -2.61 10.07
C GLU A 57 -5.51 -3.31 8.88
N VAL A 58 -4.84 -4.44 9.17
CA VAL A 58 -4.23 -5.28 8.14
C VAL A 58 -5.36 -5.95 7.36
N GLY A 59 -5.36 -5.77 6.04
CA GLY A 59 -6.38 -6.41 5.20
C GLY A 59 -6.25 -7.93 5.20
N VAL A 60 -7.37 -8.65 5.17
CA VAL A 60 -7.41 -10.11 5.04
C VAL A 60 -7.74 -10.48 3.59
N VAL A 61 -7.12 -11.52 3.05
CA VAL A 61 -7.46 -12.11 1.75
C VAL A 61 -8.04 -13.50 2.04
N SER A 62 -9.30 -13.73 1.67
CA SER A 62 -9.97 -15.05 1.74
C SER A 62 -9.77 -15.87 0.48
#